data_AF-A0A3N5UUM5-F1
#
_entry.id   AF-A0A3N5UUM5-F1
#
_cell.length_a   1.000
_cell.length_b   1.000
_cell.length_c   1.000
_cell.angle_alpha   90.00
_cell.angle_beta   90.00
_cell.angle_gamma   90.00
#
_symmetry.space_group_name_H-M   'P 1'
#
loop_
_entity.id
_entity.type
_entity.pdbx_description
1 polymer ?
#
loop_
_entity_poly.entity_id
_entity_poly.type
_entity_poly.pdbx_seq_one_letter_code
_entity_poly.pdbx_strand_id
1 'polypeptide(L)'
;MDRFEYRGALVTNTPVIDRLNKAVRALQDANPNLKVSYTLPVLQSGLPQEELNVLSNAKSNGVRIDYVNVMTMNYGPWGIDMGQAAIDAATNTHNQLVSMGVSAQVGITPMIGQNNTQGEIFTLSDADQLLTYARANSYVGWLSFWSLGRDNGGCPGQTTASASCSGLSQTNYAFTNIFKAFP
;
A
#
# COMPACT_ATOMS: atom_id res chain seq x y z
N MET A 1 10.40 8.29 -9.64
CA MET A 1 10.33 7.14 -8.72
C MET A 1 9.56 6.07 -9.47
N ASP A 2 10.12 4.87 -9.54
CA ASP A 2 9.45 3.76 -10.23
C ASP A 2 8.78 2.85 -9.19
N ARG A 3 7.56 2.42 -9.51
CA ARG A 3 6.70 1.60 -8.64
C ARG A 3 6.51 0.22 -9.26
N PHE A 4 6.92 -0.81 -8.54
CA PHE A 4 6.75 -2.20 -8.96
C PHE A 4 5.67 -2.86 -8.10
N GLU A 5 4.57 -3.30 -8.73
CA GLU A 5 3.49 -4.00 -8.03
C GLU A 5 3.68 -5.52 -8.14
N TYR A 6 3.81 -6.20 -7.00
CA TYR A 6 3.85 -7.66 -6.95
C TYR A 6 2.58 -8.16 -6.25
N ARG A 7 1.82 -9.03 -6.93
CA ARG A 7 0.56 -9.58 -6.40
C ARG A 7 0.29 -10.98 -6.94
N GLY A 8 -0.56 -11.74 -6.24
CA GLY A 8 -1.06 -13.03 -6.70
C GLY A 8 0.07 -14.02 -6.99
N ALA A 9 -0.03 -14.79 -8.06
CA ALA A 9 0.99 -15.81 -8.39
C ALA A 9 2.40 -15.25 -8.65
N LEU A 10 2.57 -13.94 -8.81
CA LEU A 10 3.89 -13.34 -9.00
C LEU A 10 4.73 -13.37 -7.71
N VAL A 11 4.13 -13.24 -6.53
CA VAL A 11 4.88 -13.20 -5.25
C VAL A 11 5.44 -14.58 -4.84
N THR A 12 4.99 -15.65 -5.50
CA THR A 12 5.49 -17.01 -5.27
C THR A 12 6.36 -17.55 -6.42
N ASN A 13 6.54 -16.78 -7.49
CA ASN A 13 7.33 -17.20 -8.66
C ASN A 13 8.80 -16.74 -8.53
N THR A 14 9.58 -17.49 -7.76
CA THR A 14 10.98 -17.15 -7.43
C THR A 14 11.86 -16.82 -8.65
N PRO A 15 11.85 -17.59 -9.76
CA PRO A 15 12.65 -17.24 -10.93
C PRO A 15 12.27 -15.91 -11.57
N VAL A 16 10.97 -15.56 -11.58
CA VAL A 16 10.51 -14.28 -12.12
C VAL A 16 10.87 -13.14 -11.18
N ILE A 17 10.69 -13.31 -9.86
CA ILE A 17 11.09 -12.33 -8.85
C ILE A 17 12.57 -12.00 -8.97
N ASP A 18 13.43 -13.02 -9.07
CA ASP A 18 14.88 -12.84 -9.20
C ASP A 18 15.26 -12.08 -10.49
N ARG A 19 14.63 -12.44 -11.61
CA ARG A 19 14.84 -11.73 -12.89
C ARG A 19 14.43 -10.26 -12.80
N LEU A 20 13.28 -9.97 -12.19
CA LEU A 20 12.78 -8.61 -12.04
C LEU A 20 13.71 -7.79 -11.13
N ASN A 21 14.13 -8.34 -9.99
CA ASN A 21 15.02 -7.64 -9.07
C ASN A 21 16.41 -7.39 -9.67
N LYS A 22 16.95 -8.31 -10.49
CA LYS A 22 18.16 -8.05 -11.28
C LYS A 22 17.99 -6.93 -12.29
N ALA A 23 16.83 -6.86 -12.95
CA ALA A 23 16.51 -5.76 -13.86
C ALA A 23 16.41 -4.42 -13.11
N VAL A 24 15.76 -4.40 -11.93
CA VAL A 24 15.69 -3.21 -11.06
C VAL A 24 17.09 -2.76 -10.65
N ARG A 25 17.98 -3.69 -10.27
CA ARG A 25 19.36 -3.36 -9.95
C ARG A 25 20.09 -2.72 -11.14
N ALA A 26 19.97 -3.31 -12.32
CA ALA A 26 20.57 -2.76 -13.54
C ALA A 26 20.05 -1.35 -13.87
N LEU A 27 18.75 -1.10 -13.64
CA LEU A 27 18.17 0.24 -13.79
C LEU A 27 18.77 1.24 -12.79
N GLN A 28 19.01 0.84 -11.55
CA GLN A 28 19.68 1.70 -10.55
C GLN A 28 21.15 1.96 -10.88
N ASP A 29 21.86 0.98 -11.45
CA ASP A 29 23.24 1.17 -11.92
C ASP A 29 23.30 2.19 -13.08
N ALA A 30 22.33 2.13 -14.00
CA ALA A 30 22.20 3.10 -15.09
C ALA A 30 21.67 4.47 -14.63
N ASN A 31 20.95 4.52 -13.51
CA ASN A 31 20.30 5.72 -12.99
C ASN A 31 20.52 5.81 -11.47
N PRO A 32 21.68 6.31 -11.00
CA PRO A 32 22.05 6.28 -9.59
C PRO A 32 21.03 6.95 -8.64
N ASN A 33 20.29 7.94 -9.14
CA ASN A 33 19.26 8.68 -8.41
C ASN A 33 17.86 8.04 -8.47
N LEU A 34 17.70 6.91 -9.17
CA LEU A 34 16.42 6.24 -9.31
C LEU A 34 15.90 5.73 -7.96
N LYS A 35 14.78 6.29 -7.53
CA LYS A 35 14.05 5.83 -6.35
C LYS A 35 13.15 4.65 -6.70
N VAL A 36 13.26 3.57 -5.95
CA VAL A 36 12.53 2.31 -6.16
C VAL A 36 11.52 2.07 -5.05
N SER A 37 10.28 1.77 -5.43
CA SER A 37 9.22 1.36 -4.52
C SER A 37 8.65 -0.01 -4.87
N TYR A 38 8.50 -0.86 -3.86
CA TYR A 38 7.76 -2.12 -3.94
C TYR A 38 6.35 -1.92 -3.39
N THR A 39 5.35 -2.20 -4.20
CA THR A 39 3.94 -2.17 -3.78
C THR A 39 3.44 -3.58 -3.55
N LEU A 40 3.06 -3.89 -2.31
CA LEU A 40 2.86 -5.26 -1.83
C LEU A 40 1.53 -5.41 -1.07
N PRO A 41 0.85 -6.58 -1.21
CA PRO A 41 -0.26 -6.95 -0.33
C PRO A 41 0.21 -6.98 1.13
N VAL A 42 -0.70 -6.75 2.05
CA VAL A 42 -0.39 -6.69 3.48
C VAL A 42 -1.55 -7.23 4.29
N LEU A 43 -1.26 -7.79 5.45
CA LEU A 43 -2.23 -8.10 6.49
C LEU A 43 -2.14 -7.06 7.61
N GLN A 44 -3.08 -7.06 8.54
CA GLN A 44 -2.98 -6.26 9.78
C GLN A 44 -1.68 -6.55 10.54
N SER A 45 -1.21 -7.81 10.48
CA SER A 45 0.04 -8.28 11.08
C SER A 45 1.31 -7.90 10.29
N GLY A 46 1.19 -7.16 9.19
CA GLY A 46 2.30 -6.77 8.31
C GLY A 46 2.35 -7.57 7.01
N LEU A 47 3.50 -7.55 6.35
CA LEU A 47 3.74 -8.29 5.11
C LEU A 47 3.74 -9.81 5.40
N PRO A 48 2.97 -10.62 4.63
CA PRO A 48 3.13 -12.07 4.64
C PRO A 48 4.53 -12.50 4.17
N GLN A 49 4.86 -13.77 4.38
CA GLN A 49 6.20 -14.28 4.15
C GLN A 49 6.61 -14.20 2.68
N GLU A 50 5.66 -14.37 1.77
CA GLU A 50 5.85 -14.30 0.32
C GLU A 50 6.32 -12.90 -0.10
N GLU A 51 5.71 -11.85 0.44
CA GLU A 51 6.09 -10.45 0.21
C GLU A 51 7.46 -10.13 0.84
N LEU A 52 7.74 -10.67 2.02
CA LEU A 52 9.07 -10.56 2.64
C LEU A 52 10.15 -11.25 1.79
N ASN A 53 9.81 -12.35 1.10
CA ASN A 53 10.74 -13.05 0.20
C ASN A 53 11.08 -12.20 -1.04
N VAL A 54 10.12 -11.43 -1.58
CA VAL A 54 10.37 -10.47 -2.66
C VAL A 54 11.41 -9.43 -2.23
N LEU A 55 11.22 -8.83 -1.04
CA LEU A 55 12.15 -7.83 -0.50
C LEU A 55 13.52 -8.42 -0.15
N SER A 56 13.55 -9.65 0.37
CA SER A 56 14.78 -10.37 0.68
C SER A 56 15.59 -10.66 -0.59
N ASN A 57 14.93 -11.09 -1.67
CA ASN A 57 15.58 -11.30 -2.96
C ASN A 57 16.05 -9.99 -3.60
N ALA A 58 15.29 -8.90 -3.45
CA ALA A 58 15.73 -7.58 -3.90
C ALA A 58 17.02 -7.15 -3.18
N LYS A 59 17.04 -7.29 -1.85
CA LYS A 59 18.22 -7.03 -1.02
C LYS A 59 19.41 -7.90 -1.42
N SER A 60 19.22 -9.20 -1.65
CA SER A 60 20.31 -10.10 -2.08
C SER A 60 20.85 -9.78 -3.46
N ASN A 61 20.03 -9.23 -4.35
CA ASN A 61 20.44 -8.71 -5.66
C ASN A 61 21.03 -7.29 -5.59
N GLY A 62 21.19 -6.72 -4.40
CA GLY A 62 21.80 -5.41 -4.19
C GLY A 62 20.92 -4.23 -4.59
N VAL A 63 19.60 -4.42 -4.71
CA VAL A 63 18.65 -3.32 -4.97
C VAL A 63 18.61 -2.39 -3.76
N ARG A 64 18.76 -1.08 -3.99
CA ARG A 64 18.43 -0.06 -2.98
C ARG A 64 16.92 0.11 -2.95
N ILE A 65 16.29 -0.38 -1.89
CA ILE A 65 14.84 -0.23 -1.66
C ILE A 65 14.61 1.11 -0.95
N ASP A 66 14.05 2.09 -1.65
CA ASP A 66 13.77 3.40 -1.05
C ASP A 66 12.43 3.40 -0.31
N TYR A 67 11.44 2.66 -0.84
CA TYR A 67 10.10 2.62 -0.28
C TYR A 67 9.43 1.24 -0.36
N VAL A 68 8.62 0.92 0.64
CA VAL A 68 7.69 -0.22 0.62
C VAL A 68 6.28 0.30 0.83
N ASN A 69 5.47 0.21 -0.21
CA ASN A 69 4.11 0.72 -0.25
C ASN A 69 3.11 -0.41 -0.01
N VAL A 70 2.44 -0.39 1.15
CA VAL A 70 1.52 -1.45 1.54
C VAL A 70 0.10 -1.15 1.12
N MET A 71 -0.58 -2.19 0.67
CA MET A 71 -1.94 -2.09 0.15
C MET A 71 -2.91 -2.53 1.21
N THR A 72 -3.29 -1.57 2.04
CA THR A 72 -4.12 -1.76 3.24
C THR A 72 -5.59 -1.92 2.86
N MET A 73 -5.88 -3.01 2.15
CA MET A 73 -7.17 -3.32 1.52
C MET A 73 -7.36 -4.84 1.41
N ASN A 74 -8.61 -5.28 1.35
CA ASN A 74 -9.00 -6.67 1.06
C ASN A 74 -8.41 -7.67 2.06
N TYR A 75 -8.58 -7.41 3.36
CA TYR A 75 -8.02 -8.25 4.44
C TYR A 75 -8.74 -9.62 4.57
N GLY A 76 -9.98 -9.72 4.13
CA GLY A 76 -10.77 -10.95 4.02
C GLY A 76 -11.98 -11.00 4.97
N PRO A 77 -11.80 -10.89 6.31
CA PRO A 77 -12.91 -10.92 7.25
C PRO A 77 -13.85 -9.69 7.19
N TRP A 78 -15.15 -9.91 7.42
CA TRP A 78 -16.14 -8.84 7.60
C TRP A 78 -15.95 -8.13 8.96
N GLY A 79 -16.31 -6.85 9.05
CA GLY A 79 -16.35 -6.10 10.31
C GLY A 79 -14.99 -5.60 10.80
N ILE A 80 -13.99 -5.53 9.92
CA ILE A 80 -12.70 -4.93 10.23
C ILE A 80 -12.83 -3.40 10.31
N ASP A 81 -12.28 -2.82 11.38
CA ASP A 81 -11.98 -1.39 11.44
C ASP A 81 -10.86 -1.08 10.43
N MET A 82 -11.22 -0.50 9.29
CA MET A 82 -10.32 -0.34 8.15
C MET A 82 -9.24 0.72 8.40
N GLY A 83 -9.54 1.75 9.19
CA GLY A 83 -8.57 2.77 9.60
C GLY A 83 -7.50 2.19 10.51
N GLN A 84 -7.91 1.50 11.58
CA GLN A 84 -6.99 0.85 12.50
C GLN A 84 -6.20 -0.27 11.81
N ALA A 85 -6.84 -1.07 10.94
CA ALA A 85 -6.16 -2.12 10.18
C ALA A 85 -5.04 -1.58 9.29
N ALA A 86 -5.24 -0.43 8.65
CA ALA A 86 -4.22 0.22 7.84
C ALA A 86 -3.03 0.71 8.69
N ILE A 87 -3.32 1.26 9.88
CA ILE A 87 -2.32 1.70 10.85
C ILE A 87 -1.47 0.51 11.35
N ASP A 88 -2.12 -0.58 11.74
CA ASP A 88 -1.46 -1.79 12.23
C ASP A 88 -0.57 -2.40 11.15
N ALA A 89 -1.10 -2.51 9.93
CA ALA A 89 -0.35 -3.02 8.78
C ALA A 89 0.91 -2.18 8.48
N ALA A 90 0.79 -0.85 8.53
CA ALA A 90 1.93 0.05 8.32
C ALA A 90 2.97 -0.04 9.44
N THR A 91 2.52 -0.08 10.70
CA THR A 91 3.39 -0.22 11.88
C THR A 91 4.16 -1.54 11.82
N ASN A 92 3.47 -2.65 11.58
CA ASN A 92 4.06 -3.97 11.56
C ASN A 92 5.00 -4.14 10.36
N THR A 93 4.65 -3.58 9.20
CA THR A 93 5.56 -3.54 8.05
C THR A 93 6.85 -2.78 8.38
N HIS A 94 6.76 -1.61 9.01
CA HIS A 94 7.95 -0.87 9.43
C HIS A 94 8.85 -1.72 10.35
N ASN A 95 8.27 -2.39 11.35
CA ASN A 95 9.01 -3.26 12.26
C ASN A 95 9.70 -4.43 11.54
N GLN A 96 9.02 -5.03 10.55
CA GLN A 96 9.61 -6.07 9.70
C GLN A 96 10.79 -5.54 8.88
N LEU A 97 10.67 -4.36 8.26
CA LEU A 97 11.75 -3.74 7.49
C LEU A 97 12.97 -3.44 8.36
N VAL A 98 12.76 -2.93 9.57
CA VAL A 98 13.83 -2.72 10.57
C VAL A 98 14.51 -4.04 10.90
N SER A 99 13.73 -5.10 11.17
CA SER A 99 14.24 -6.43 11.52
C SER A 99 15.03 -7.08 10.37
N MET A 100 14.63 -6.81 9.12
CA MET A 100 15.35 -7.24 7.92
C MET A 100 16.60 -6.41 7.63
N GLY A 101 16.81 -5.28 8.32
CA GLY A 101 17.85 -4.31 7.99
C GLY A 101 17.63 -3.69 6.61
N VAL A 102 16.39 -3.31 6.30
CA VAL A 102 15.99 -2.57 5.09
C VAL A 102 15.58 -1.16 5.51
N SER A 103 16.37 -0.16 5.11
CA SER A 103 16.12 1.25 5.42
C SER A 103 15.20 1.91 4.38
N ALA A 104 13.95 1.47 4.31
CA ALA A 104 12.93 2.02 3.43
C ALA A 104 11.84 2.76 4.22
N GLN A 105 11.29 3.83 3.65
CA GLN A 105 10.07 4.45 4.18
C GLN A 105 8.82 3.63 3.76
N VAL A 106 7.77 3.68 4.57
CA VAL A 106 6.50 3.00 4.30
C VAL A 106 5.55 3.94 3.56
N GLY A 107 5.04 3.51 2.41
CA GLY A 107 3.88 4.11 1.77
C GLY A 107 2.61 3.38 2.19
N ILE A 108 1.48 4.07 2.34
CA ILE A 108 0.21 3.45 2.73
C ILE A 108 -0.83 3.71 1.65
N THR A 109 -1.42 2.64 1.11
CA THR A 109 -2.40 2.70 0.01
C THR A 109 -3.67 1.91 0.36
N PRO A 110 -4.65 2.53 1.05
CA PRO A 110 -5.98 1.95 1.18
C PRO A 110 -6.73 1.93 -0.15
N MET A 111 -7.79 1.13 -0.19
CA MET A 111 -8.83 1.19 -1.21
C MET A 111 -10.03 1.93 -0.59
N ILE A 112 -10.46 3.04 -1.20
CA ILE A 112 -11.45 3.94 -0.58
C ILE A 112 -12.87 3.40 -0.67
N GLY A 113 -13.71 3.61 0.34
CA GLY A 113 -15.06 3.07 0.39
C GLY A 113 -15.10 1.54 0.35
N GLN A 114 -16.07 0.98 -0.36
CA GLN A 114 -16.31 -0.47 -0.45
C GLN A 114 -15.15 -1.18 -1.15
N ASN A 115 -14.52 -2.12 -0.46
CA ASN A 115 -13.47 -3.02 -0.97
C ASN A 115 -14.07 -4.22 -1.74
N ASN A 116 -13.22 -5.16 -2.17
CA ASN A 116 -13.65 -6.38 -2.84
C ASN A 116 -14.43 -7.32 -1.91
N THR A 117 -14.09 -7.33 -0.61
CA THR A 117 -14.85 -8.03 0.42
C THR A 117 -16.03 -7.17 0.83
N GLN A 118 -17.26 -7.69 0.68
CA GLN A 118 -18.46 -7.00 1.15
C GLN A 118 -18.28 -6.56 2.60
N GLY A 119 -18.60 -5.31 2.93
CA GLY A 119 -18.53 -4.78 4.30
C GLY A 119 -17.15 -4.39 4.83
N GLU A 120 -16.08 -4.66 4.09
CA GLU A 120 -14.85 -3.88 4.27
C GLU A 120 -15.04 -2.51 3.60
N ILE A 121 -15.20 -1.47 4.40
CA ILE A 121 -15.47 -0.11 3.92
C ILE A 121 -14.46 0.84 4.56
N PHE A 122 -13.55 1.39 3.76
CA PHE A 122 -12.63 2.44 4.21
C PHE A 122 -13.34 3.80 4.08
N THR A 123 -13.79 4.34 5.20
CA THR A 123 -14.58 5.58 5.29
C THR A 123 -13.73 6.84 5.23
N LEU A 124 -14.37 8.01 5.13
CA LEU A 124 -13.68 9.30 5.27
C LEU A 124 -13.07 9.48 6.67
N SER A 125 -13.71 8.93 7.72
CA SER A 125 -13.17 8.94 9.09
C SER A 125 -11.87 8.14 9.18
N ASP A 126 -11.82 6.98 8.52
CA ASP A 126 -10.60 6.16 8.44
C ASP A 126 -9.48 6.91 7.71
N ALA A 127 -9.84 7.70 6.69
CA ALA A 127 -8.89 8.54 5.97
C ALA A 127 -8.28 9.63 6.86
N ASP A 128 -9.09 10.32 7.66
CA ASP A 128 -8.62 11.34 8.62
C ASP A 128 -7.76 10.72 9.74
N GLN A 129 -8.16 9.54 10.23
CA GLN A 129 -7.38 8.78 11.21
C GLN A 129 -6.01 8.39 10.64
N LEU A 130 -5.98 7.85 9.42
CA LEU A 130 -4.75 7.43 8.76
C LEU A 130 -3.84 8.62 8.45
N LEU A 131 -4.40 9.76 8.03
CA LEU A 131 -3.65 11.01 7.84
C LEU A 131 -2.97 11.47 9.13
N THR A 132 -3.72 11.46 10.24
CA THR A 132 -3.22 11.85 11.56
C THR A 132 -2.07 10.96 11.99
N TYR A 133 -2.25 9.64 11.88
CA TYR A 133 -1.20 8.67 12.16
C TYR A 133 0.03 8.87 11.27
N ALA A 134 -0.15 9.04 9.96
CA ALA A 134 0.96 9.19 9.02
C ALA A 134 1.81 10.42 9.35
N ARG A 135 1.18 11.56 9.67
CA ARG A 135 1.90 12.78 10.07
C ARG A 135 2.68 12.64 11.36
N ALA A 136 2.23 11.76 12.27
CA ALA A 136 2.90 11.50 13.54
C ALA A 136 4.10 10.53 13.41
N ASN A 137 4.28 9.87 12.26
CA ASN A 137 5.25 8.81 12.08
C ASN A 137 6.19 9.10 10.90
N SER A 138 7.42 9.52 11.18
CA SER A 138 8.40 9.95 10.17
C SER A 138 8.88 8.84 9.21
N TYR A 139 8.66 7.57 9.55
CA TYR A 139 8.93 6.47 8.64
C TYR A 139 7.87 6.34 7.53
N VAL A 140 6.73 7.03 7.64
CA VAL A 140 5.72 7.09 6.57
C VAL A 140 6.17 8.10 5.53
N GLY A 141 6.34 7.64 4.29
CA GLY A 141 6.85 8.43 3.18
C GLY A 141 5.76 9.07 2.31
N TRP A 142 4.59 8.45 2.21
CA TRP A 142 3.42 9.01 1.53
C TRP A 142 2.12 8.28 1.89
N LEU A 143 1.01 8.95 1.58
CA LEU A 143 -0.31 8.35 1.45
C LEU A 143 -0.75 8.34 -0.02
N SER A 144 -1.36 7.26 -0.47
CA SER A 144 -2.04 7.18 -1.75
C SER A 144 -3.31 6.35 -1.60
N PHE A 145 -4.12 6.18 -2.65
CA PHE A 145 -5.30 5.33 -2.55
C PHE A 145 -5.71 4.72 -3.88
N TRP A 146 -6.48 3.64 -3.82
CA TRP A 146 -7.18 3.06 -4.96
C TRP A 146 -8.67 3.47 -4.96
N SER A 147 -9.13 4.33 -5.85
CA SER A 147 -8.38 5.08 -6.87
C SER A 147 -9.09 6.40 -7.16
N LEU A 148 -8.45 7.31 -7.92
CA LEU A 148 -9.02 8.62 -8.23
C LEU A 148 -10.40 8.54 -8.89
N GLY A 149 -10.61 7.58 -9.80
CA GLY A 149 -11.90 7.36 -10.46
C GLY A 149 -13.02 6.96 -9.50
N ARG A 150 -12.67 6.48 -8.30
CA ARG A 150 -13.62 6.06 -7.26
C ARG A 150 -13.98 7.19 -6.29
N ASP A 151 -13.26 8.32 -6.30
CA ASP A 151 -13.40 9.36 -5.28
C ASP A 151 -14.58 10.31 -5.57
N ASN A 152 -15.79 9.75 -5.56
CA ASN A 152 -17.05 10.44 -5.78
C ASN A 152 -18.23 9.69 -5.13
N GLY A 153 -19.33 10.41 -4.91
CA GLY A 153 -20.55 9.89 -4.30
C GLY A 153 -21.56 9.28 -5.27
N GLY A 154 -21.14 8.76 -6.42
CA GLY A 154 -22.04 8.33 -7.49
C GLY A 154 -22.80 7.02 -7.25
N CYS A 155 -22.47 6.26 -6.20
CA CYS A 155 -23.08 4.94 -5.93
C CYS A 155 -23.21 4.61 -4.43
N PRO A 156 -23.85 5.47 -3.62
CA PRO A 156 -23.97 5.23 -2.19
C PRO A 156 -24.70 3.90 -1.90
N GLY A 157 -24.14 3.11 -0.98
CA GLY A 157 -24.71 1.81 -0.58
C GLY A 157 -24.34 0.63 -1.49
N GLN A 158 -23.46 0.84 -2.48
CA GLN A 158 -22.95 -0.26 -3.29
C GLN A 158 -22.18 -1.26 -2.42
N THR A 159 -22.54 -2.55 -2.50
CA THR A 159 -21.98 -3.64 -1.67
C THR A 159 -20.82 -4.38 -2.32
N THR A 160 -20.47 -4.02 -3.55
CA THR A 160 -19.35 -4.56 -4.32
C THR A 160 -18.44 -3.44 -4.79
N ALA A 161 -17.15 -3.71 -4.94
CA ALA A 161 -16.21 -2.72 -5.46
C ALA A 161 -16.60 -2.25 -6.88
N SER A 162 -16.58 -0.93 -7.09
CA SER A 162 -16.72 -0.29 -8.40
C SER A 162 -15.43 0.42 -8.79
N ALA A 163 -15.12 0.45 -10.09
CA ALA A 163 -14.02 1.26 -10.61
C ALA A 163 -14.38 2.76 -10.74
N SER A 164 -15.67 3.11 -10.74
CA SER A 164 -16.16 4.46 -11.05
C SER A 164 -16.69 5.26 -9.86
N CYS A 165 -16.75 4.66 -8.66
CA CYS A 165 -17.24 5.30 -7.44
C CYS A 165 -16.84 4.47 -6.20
N SER A 166 -16.90 5.07 -5.02
CA SER A 166 -16.40 4.46 -3.78
C SER A 166 -17.42 3.57 -3.08
N GLY A 167 -18.72 3.75 -3.37
CA GLY A 167 -19.80 3.12 -2.58
C GLY A 167 -20.30 3.99 -1.43
N LEU A 168 -19.67 5.13 -1.16
CA LEU A 168 -20.04 6.04 -0.08
C LEU A 168 -20.92 7.19 -0.58
N SER A 169 -21.73 7.73 0.34
CA SER A 169 -22.26 9.08 0.18
C SER A 169 -21.14 10.07 0.53
N GLN A 170 -20.63 10.80 -0.47
CA GLN A 170 -19.53 11.75 -0.33
C GLN A 170 -19.58 12.80 -1.43
N THR A 171 -18.84 13.89 -1.26
CA THR A 171 -18.56 14.83 -2.35
C THR A 171 -17.44 14.29 -3.26
N ASN A 172 -17.35 14.85 -4.47
CA ASN A 172 -16.23 14.56 -5.37
C ASN A 172 -14.92 14.98 -4.73
N TYR A 173 -13.90 14.13 -4.85
CA TYR A 173 -12.54 14.36 -4.36
C TYR A 173 -12.42 14.45 -2.83
N ALA A 174 -13.36 13.90 -2.07
CA ALA A 174 -13.34 13.97 -0.61
C ALA A 174 -12.08 13.30 -0.02
N PHE A 175 -11.72 12.10 -0.50
CA PHE A 175 -10.49 11.42 -0.05
C PHE A 175 -9.23 12.15 -0.52
N THR A 176 -9.22 12.62 -1.77
CA THR A 176 -8.15 13.45 -2.33
C THR A 176 -7.88 14.67 -1.46
N ASN A 177 -8.94 15.34 -1.00
CA ASN A 177 -8.83 16.54 -0.17
C ASN A 177 -8.26 16.26 1.23
N ILE A 178 -8.49 15.07 1.78
CA ILE A 178 -7.86 14.64 3.03
C ILE A 178 -6.39 14.31 2.78
N PHE A 179 -6.09 13.42 1.84
CA PHE A 179 -4.72 12.90 1.67
C PHE A 179 -3.73 13.92 1.11
N LYS A 180 -4.17 14.92 0.32
CA LYS A 180 -3.30 16.00 -0.14
C LYS A 180 -2.73 16.87 0.99
N ALA A 181 -3.25 16.73 2.20
CA ALA A 181 -2.75 17.43 3.38
C ALA A 181 -1.52 16.73 4.00
N PHE A 182 -1.18 15.51 3.59
CA PHE A 182 0.08 14.88 3.96
C PHE A 182 1.24 15.62 3.25
N PRO A 183 2.28 16.06 3.98
CA PRO A 183 3.36 16.90 3.45
C PRO A 183 4.32 16.16 2.50
#